data_AF-A0A1Q7YZS8-F1
#
_entry.id   AF-A0A1Q7YZS8-F1
#
_cell.length_a   1.000
_cell.length_b   1.000
_cell.length_c   1.000
_cell.angle_alpha   90.00
_cell.angle_beta   90.00
_cell.angle_gamma   90.00
#
_symmetry.space_group_name_H-M   'P 1'
#
loop_
_entity.id
_entity.type
_entity.pdbx_description
1 polymer ?
#
loop_
_entity_poly.entity_id
_entity_poly.type
_entity_poly.pdbx_seq_one_letter_code
_entity_poly.pdbx_strand_id
1 'polypeptide(L)'
;MLTSEERLPHLRLVKFGGEPATRKDVELFQRHCLPDCFLYNGLASTETGGSVRAFFVDHAMQLTGSVVPAGYAVEDVETLLLNEEGRAVGSDAIGEIVVKNRYLAVGYWRQPEITRTVFVPDPSGSDARIYRTGDLGRLLPDGCLVHLGRKDFQVKVRGYRVETAEIELALLDHEAIQEAAVVAQDDVRLIAYVVPTRLPAPSASVLQGFLRERLPDYMVPATFVVLDALPLTPNGKMDRRALPAPDRSRPTLAQPYVAPRTPIEAELVRIWAELLDLELIGVHDSFLDLGGHSLSAMQIIARVHRTWHVDIPLRVLLEAPTVASMALVITQHLASHIDAVELERLLLAVEALPLPASTEVTAMLP
;
A
#
# COMPACT_ATOMS: atom_id res chain seq x y z
N MET A 1 -7.39 19.68 22.34
CA MET A 1 -6.00 19.53 21.87
C MET A 1 -5.12 20.26 22.85
N LEU A 2 -4.06 19.63 23.35
CA LEU A 2 -3.05 20.32 24.16
C LEU A 2 -2.36 21.37 23.27
N THR A 3 -2.18 22.57 23.79
CA THR A 3 -1.38 23.59 23.11
C THR A 3 0.11 23.24 23.22
N SER A 4 0.94 23.79 22.33
CA SER A 4 2.37 23.46 22.23
C SER A 4 3.19 23.73 23.49
N GLU A 5 2.67 24.49 24.46
CA GLU A 5 3.38 24.91 25.68
C GLU A 5 2.90 24.18 26.95
N GLU A 6 1.79 23.45 26.89
CA GLU A 6 1.24 22.78 28.08
C GLU A 6 2.11 21.58 28.46
N ARG A 7 2.71 21.64 29.66
CA ARG A 7 3.38 20.50 30.29
C ARG A 7 2.47 19.83 31.30
N LEU A 8 2.68 18.53 31.52
CA LEU A 8 1.92 17.70 32.46
C LEU A 8 2.81 17.30 33.67
N PRO A 9 3.14 18.24 34.57
CA PRO A 9 4.23 18.08 35.55
C PRO A 9 3.98 17.04 36.65
N HIS A 10 2.73 16.61 36.83
CA HIS A 10 2.36 15.61 37.83
C HIS A 10 2.07 14.23 37.22
N LEU A 11 2.10 14.12 35.89
CA LEU A 11 1.88 12.85 35.21
C LEU A 11 3.14 11.98 35.36
N ARG A 12 2.91 10.70 35.69
CA ARG A 12 3.97 9.71 35.93
C ARG A 12 3.88 8.50 35.01
N LEU A 13 2.69 8.22 34.48
CA LEU A 13 2.44 7.11 33.59
C LEU A 13 1.34 7.48 32.59
N VAL A 14 1.64 7.31 31.31
CA VAL A 14 0.66 7.37 30.21
C VAL A 14 0.46 5.95 29.70
N LYS A 15 -0.77 5.44 29.78
CA LYS A 15 -1.09 4.07 29.36
C LYS A 15 -1.84 4.07 28.04
N PHE A 16 -1.22 3.48 27.02
CA PHE A 16 -1.83 3.20 25.72
C PHE A 16 -2.20 1.72 25.64
N GLY A 17 -3.27 1.42 24.91
CA GLY A 17 -3.71 0.06 24.66
C GLY A 17 -4.85 0.02 23.65
N GLY A 18 -5.03 -1.14 23.03
CA GLY A 18 -6.05 -1.38 22.00
C GLY A 18 -5.53 -1.23 20.57
N GLU A 19 -4.61 -0.30 20.34
CA GLU A 19 -3.81 -0.15 19.11
C GLU A 19 -2.35 0.17 19.49
N PRO A 20 -1.35 -0.18 18.66
CA PRO A 20 0.04 0.13 18.94
C PRO A 20 0.28 1.65 19.01
N ALA A 21 1.00 2.12 20.03
CA ALA A 21 1.49 3.50 20.06
C ALA A 21 2.45 3.75 18.89
N THR A 22 2.34 4.91 18.25
CA THR A 22 3.18 5.32 17.12
C THR A 22 4.40 6.11 17.58
N ARG A 23 5.37 6.32 16.68
CA ARG A 23 6.49 7.25 16.91
C ARG A 23 6.01 8.65 17.27
N LYS A 24 4.96 9.13 16.59
CA LYS A 24 4.34 10.44 16.86
C LYS A 24 3.78 10.52 18.28
N ASP A 25 3.17 9.45 18.78
CA ASP A 25 2.68 9.41 20.16
C ASP A 25 3.81 9.50 21.18
N VAL A 26 4.93 8.81 20.91
CA VAL A 26 6.14 8.91 21.74
C VAL A 26 6.73 10.32 21.70
N GLU A 27 6.80 10.96 20.53
CA GLU A 27 7.27 12.35 20.42
C GLU A 27 6.37 13.34 21.19
N LEU A 28 5.05 13.16 21.12
CA LEU A 28 4.10 13.96 21.91
C LEU A 28 4.28 13.70 23.41
N PHE A 29 4.43 12.44 23.82
CA PHE A 29 4.72 12.07 25.19
C PHE A 29 6.01 12.75 25.70
N GLN A 30 7.11 12.65 24.96
CA GLN A 30 8.40 13.27 25.29
C GLN A 30 8.34 14.80 25.29
N ARG A 31 7.47 15.40 24.46
CA ARG A 31 7.29 16.86 24.43
C ARG A 31 6.54 17.39 25.67
N HIS A 32 5.49 16.68 26.08
CA HIS A 32 4.53 17.20 27.08
C HIS A 32 4.73 16.64 28.49
N CYS A 33 5.35 15.48 28.64
CA CYS A 33 5.59 14.84 29.93
C CYS A 33 7.00 15.16 30.46
N LEU A 34 7.19 15.05 31.79
CA LEU A 34 8.49 15.22 32.41
C LEU A 34 9.35 13.94 32.30
N PRO A 35 10.68 14.03 32.48
CA PRO A 35 11.59 12.87 32.35
C PRO A 35 11.31 11.70 33.30
N ASP A 36 10.58 11.94 34.40
CA ASP A 36 10.17 10.94 35.37
C ASP A 36 8.81 10.28 35.06
N CYS A 37 8.22 10.61 33.91
CA CYS A 37 7.04 9.95 33.37
C CYS A 37 7.45 8.81 32.42
N PHE A 38 6.64 7.76 32.38
CA PHE A 38 6.77 6.66 31.42
C PHE A 38 5.55 6.58 30.51
N LEU A 39 5.75 6.16 29.26
CA LEU A 39 4.69 5.68 28.40
C LEU A 39 4.67 4.16 28.44
N TYR A 40 3.48 3.59 28.64
CA TYR A 40 3.22 2.16 28.63
C TYR A 40 2.42 1.83 27.38
N ASN A 41 2.97 0.98 26.52
CA ASN A 41 2.26 0.39 25.39
C ASN A 41 1.88 -1.05 25.72
N GLY A 42 0.59 -1.33 25.89
CA GLY A 42 0.11 -2.65 26.30
C GLY A 42 -0.64 -3.40 25.22
N LEU A 43 -0.23 -4.65 24.95
CA LEU A 43 -1.05 -5.61 24.23
C LEU A 43 -2.00 -6.28 25.21
N ALA A 44 -3.30 -6.27 24.92
CA ALA A 44 -4.34 -6.86 25.74
C ALA A 44 -5.54 -7.26 24.88
N SER A 45 -6.31 -8.23 25.35
CA SER A 45 -7.68 -8.43 24.89
C SER A 45 -8.62 -8.49 26.10
N THR A 46 -9.93 -8.38 25.85
CA THR A 46 -10.93 -8.49 26.93
C THR A 46 -10.88 -9.87 27.58
N GLU A 47 -10.57 -10.89 26.80
CA GLU A 47 -10.47 -12.30 27.17
C GLU A 47 -9.27 -12.62 28.07
N THR A 48 -8.26 -11.75 28.11
CA THR A 48 -7.03 -11.98 28.88
C THR A 48 -7.04 -11.35 30.27
N GLY A 49 -8.08 -10.58 30.62
CA GLY A 49 -8.21 -9.95 31.93
C GLY A 49 -7.21 -8.82 32.19
N GLY A 50 -6.56 -8.29 31.16
CA GLY A 50 -5.53 -7.25 31.27
C GLY A 50 -4.46 -7.36 30.20
N SER A 51 -3.40 -6.57 30.36
CA SER A 51 -2.25 -6.60 29.46
C SER A 51 -1.45 -7.89 29.61
N VAL A 52 -1.07 -8.46 28.48
CA VAL A 52 -0.30 -9.71 28.39
C VAL A 52 1.14 -9.46 27.96
N ARG A 53 1.35 -8.39 27.19
CA ARG A 53 2.66 -7.82 26.89
C ARG A 53 2.66 -6.33 27.20
N ALA A 54 3.82 -5.82 27.58
CA ALA A 54 4.03 -4.40 27.80
C ALA A 54 5.40 -3.97 27.27
N PHE A 55 5.44 -2.78 26.69
CA PHE A 55 6.67 -2.07 26.38
C PHE A 55 6.63 -0.70 27.09
N PHE A 56 7.69 -0.40 27.84
CA PHE A 56 7.84 0.88 28.52
C PHE A 56 8.77 1.77 27.72
N VAL A 57 8.31 2.99 27.47
CA VAL A 57 9.08 4.05 26.81
C VAL A 57 9.38 5.11 27.85
N ASP A 58 10.66 5.33 28.13
CA ASP A 58 11.10 6.46 28.93
C ASP A 58 11.30 7.71 28.05
N HIS A 59 11.63 8.83 28.70
CA HIS A 59 11.78 10.10 27.99
C HIS A 59 13.02 10.15 27.07
N ALA A 60 14.05 9.33 27.32
CA ALA A 60 15.28 9.33 26.53
C ALA A 60 15.25 8.35 25.35
N MET A 61 14.34 7.38 25.39
CA MET A 61 14.24 6.30 24.43
C MET A 61 13.98 6.81 23.01
N GLN A 62 14.80 6.34 22.08
CA GLN A 62 14.64 6.57 20.64
C GLN A 62 14.14 5.28 19.99
N LEU A 63 12.96 5.35 19.37
CA LEU A 63 12.41 4.21 18.65
C LEU A 63 13.17 4.00 17.35
N THR A 64 13.49 2.74 17.05
CA THR A 64 14.08 2.34 15.77
C THR A 64 13.02 2.28 14.66
N GLY A 65 11.85 1.69 14.94
CA GLY A 65 10.70 1.63 14.02
C GLY A 65 9.60 2.66 14.32
N SER A 66 8.56 2.66 13.49
CA SER A 66 7.48 3.67 13.56
C SER A 66 6.33 3.36 14.52
N VAL A 67 6.31 2.16 15.10
CA VAL A 67 5.41 1.78 16.18
C VAL A 67 6.19 1.23 17.37
N VAL A 68 5.65 1.43 18.56
CA VAL A 68 6.13 0.80 19.79
C VAL A 68 5.77 -0.68 19.75
N PRO A 69 6.73 -1.61 19.96
CA PRO A 69 6.44 -3.04 20.01
C PRO A 69 5.39 -3.39 21.09
N ALA A 70 4.77 -4.57 20.96
CA ALA A 70 3.92 -5.11 22.02
C ALA A 70 4.74 -5.40 23.29
N GLY A 71 6.02 -5.72 23.11
CA GLY A 71 7.02 -5.75 24.17
C GLY A 71 7.14 -7.08 24.90
N TYR A 72 7.43 -7.01 26.19
CA TYR A 72 7.84 -8.15 26.99
C TYR A 72 6.66 -8.73 27.78
N ALA A 73 6.77 -10.00 28.17
CA ALA A 73 5.75 -10.67 28.97
C ALA A 73 5.51 -9.91 30.28
N VAL A 74 4.24 -9.67 30.60
CA VAL A 74 3.84 -9.23 31.94
C VAL A 74 3.99 -10.41 32.90
N GLU A 75 4.33 -10.12 34.16
CA GLU A 75 4.51 -11.15 35.19
C GLU A 75 3.31 -12.09 35.27
N ASP A 76 3.58 -13.38 35.46
CA ASP A 76 2.59 -14.48 35.48
C ASP A 76 1.74 -14.65 34.21
N VAL A 77 2.15 -14.05 33.08
CA VAL A 77 1.52 -14.25 31.78
C VAL A 77 2.48 -14.90 30.79
N GLU A 78 2.11 -16.09 30.31
CA GLU A 78 2.83 -16.77 29.23
C GLU A 78 2.20 -16.44 27.88
N THR A 79 3.05 -16.10 26.90
CA THR A 79 2.63 -15.84 25.52
C THR A 79 3.48 -16.67 24.58
N LEU A 80 2.82 -17.39 23.69
CA LEU A 80 3.46 -18.27 22.71
C LEU A 80 3.06 -17.80 21.31
N LEU A 81 3.87 -18.19 20.32
CA LEU A 81 3.53 -18.04 18.90
C LEU A 81 3.25 -19.41 18.32
N LEU A 82 2.08 -19.61 17.72
CA LEU A 82 1.72 -20.87 17.05
C LEU A 82 1.72 -20.69 15.53
N ASN A 83 2.27 -21.64 14.81
CA ASN A 83 2.11 -21.71 13.35
C ASN A 83 0.73 -22.28 12.95
N GLU A 84 0.51 -22.45 11.64
CA GLU A 84 -0.76 -22.97 11.11
C GLU A 84 -1.08 -24.39 11.56
N GLU A 85 -0.05 -25.21 11.76
CA GLU A 85 -0.20 -26.57 12.31
C GLU A 85 -0.41 -26.59 13.83
N GLY A 86 -0.49 -25.43 14.48
CA GLY A 86 -0.70 -25.29 15.93
C GLY A 86 0.54 -25.60 16.76
N ARG A 87 1.72 -25.61 16.16
CA ARG A 87 3.00 -25.87 16.84
C ARG A 87 3.65 -24.56 17.27
N ALA A 88 4.26 -24.57 18.45
CA ALA A 88 5.02 -23.42 18.93
C ALA A 88 6.21 -23.12 18.00
N VAL A 89 6.39 -21.86 17.64
CA VAL A 89 7.53 -21.36 16.87
C VAL A 89 8.43 -20.49 17.73
N GLY A 90 9.72 -20.47 17.39
CA GLY A 90 10.75 -19.71 18.09
C GLY A 90 10.89 -18.27 17.58
N SER A 91 11.99 -17.63 17.97
CA SER A 91 12.34 -16.28 17.54
C SER A 91 12.38 -16.15 16.01
N ASP A 92 12.08 -14.94 15.54
CA ASP A 92 12.04 -14.51 14.13
C ASP A 92 10.97 -15.16 13.24
N ALA A 93 10.29 -16.21 13.70
CA ALA A 93 9.13 -16.77 13.01
C ALA A 93 7.84 -15.96 13.30
N ILE A 94 7.01 -15.82 12.27
CA ILE A 94 5.65 -15.27 12.42
C ILE A 94 4.73 -16.38 12.90
N GLY A 95 3.90 -16.08 13.91
CA GLY A 95 2.87 -17.00 14.40
C GLY A 95 1.69 -16.26 15.01
N GLU A 96 0.60 -17.00 15.24
CA GLU A 96 -0.54 -16.51 16.01
C GLU A 96 -0.14 -16.37 17.47
N ILE A 97 -0.36 -15.17 18.03
CA ILE A 97 -0.15 -14.88 19.44
C ILE A 97 -1.21 -15.65 20.22
N VAL A 98 -0.77 -16.54 21.11
CA VAL A 98 -1.64 -17.22 22.06
C VAL A 98 -1.23 -16.88 23.48
N VAL A 99 -2.22 -16.78 24.36
CA VAL A 99 -2.02 -16.39 25.75
C VAL A 99 -2.35 -17.58 26.63
N LYS A 100 -1.41 -17.95 27.49
CA LYS A 100 -1.59 -18.93 28.56
C LYS A 100 -1.48 -18.20 29.88
N ASN A 101 -2.61 -18.08 30.57
CA ASN A 101 -2.72 -17.25 31.77
C ASN A 101 -3.80 -17.82 32.72
N ARG A 102 -3.60 -17.70 34.02
CA ARG A 102 -4.61 -17.98 35.05
C ARG A 102 -5.83 -17.04 35.02
N TYR A 103 -5.67 -15.85 34.43
CA TYR A 103 -6.71 -14.81 34.36
C TYR A 103 -7.54 -14.83 33.07
N LEU A 104 -7.41 -15.88 32.25
CA LEU A 104 -8.25 -16.02 31.06
C LEU A 104 -9.73 -16.05 31.43
N ALA A 105 -10.54 -15.39 30.60
CA ALA A 105 -11.99 -15.44 30.72
C ALA A 105 -12.50 -16.89 30.69
N VAL A 106 -13.64 -17.12 31.32
CA VAL A 106 -14.30 -18.43 31.30
C VAL A 106 -14.73 -18.78 29.87
N GLY A 107 -15.22 -17.78 29.14
CA GLY A 107 -15.68 -17.89 27.76
C GLY A 107 -16.65 -16.77 27.41
N TYR A 108 -17.29 -16.90 26.25
CA TYR A 108 -18.32 -15.97 25.80
C TYR A 108 -19.71 -16.38 26.33
N TRP A 109 -20.44 -15.40 26.87
CA TRP A 109 -21.76 -15.64 27.47
C TRP A 109 -22.73 -16.26 26.47
N ARG A 110 -23.26 -17.46 26.80
CA ARG A 110 -24.20 -18.25 25.98
C ARG A 110 -23.69 -18.58 24.57
N GLN A 111 -22.37 -18.60 24.36
CA GLN A 111 -21.76 -18.96 23.09
C GLN A 111 -20.70 -20.07 23.27
N PRO A 112 -21.11 -21.29 23.66
CA PRO A 112 -20.19 -22.38 23.95
C PRO A 112 -19.42 -22.87 22.73
N GLU A 113 -19.98 -22.76 21.52
CA GLU A 113 -19.28 -23.17 20.30
C GLU A 113 -18.11 -22.23 19.98
N ILE A 114 -18.35 -20.91 19.98
CA ILE A 114 -17.28 -19.91 19.76
C ILE A 114 -16.26 -19.93 20.90
N THR A 115 -16.71 -20.16 22.14
CA THR A 115 -15.79 -20.30 23.28
C THR A 115 -14.79 -21.44 23.04
N ARG A 116 -15.25 -22.58 22.54
CA ARG A 116 -14.41 -23.76 22.28
C ARG A 116 -13.44 -23.59 21.11
N THR A 117 -13.65 -22.62 20.21
CA THR A 117 -12.73 -22.38 19.09
C THR A 117 -11.54 -21.50 19.47
N VAL A 118 -11.69 -20.62 20.47
CA VAL A 118 -10.63 -19.68 20.87
C VAL A 118 -10.01 -19.99 22.24
N PHE A 119 -10.76 -20.61 23.17
CA PHE A 119 -10.23 -21.11 24.44
C PHE A 119 -10.01 -22.62 24.31
N VAL A 120 -8.79 -23.01 23.95
CA VAL A 120 -8.43 -24.40 23.61
C VAL A 120 -7.47 -24.99 24.64
N PRO A 121 -7.37 -26.34 24.72
CA PRO A 121 -6.35 -26.98 25.56
C PRO A 121 -4.93 -26.55 25.18
N ASP A 122 -4.03 -26.50 26.17
CA ASP A 122 -2.62 -26.24 25.95
C ASP A 122 -1.97 -27.35 25.08
N PRO A 123 -1.34 -27.02 23.94
CA PRO A 123 -0.69 -28.00 23.07
C PRO A 123 0.46 -28.75 23.75
N SER A 124 1.01 -28.25 24.87
CA SER A 124 2.01 -28.98 25.65
C SER A 124 1.44 -30.20 26.40
N GLY A 125 0.11 -30.37 26.41
CA GLY A 125 -0.58 -31.43 27.16
C GLY A 125 -0.77 -31.12 28.64
N SER A 126 -0.62 -29.87 29.07
CA SER A 126 -0.97 -29.45 30.43
C SER A 126 -2.50 -29.32 30.58
N ASP A 127 -3.00 -29.34 31.82
CA ASP A 127 -4.43 -29.09 32.12
C ASP A 127 -4.83 -27.60 31.94
N ALA A 128 -3.91 -26.75 31.49
CA ALA A 128 -4.19 -25.34 31.24
C ALA A 128 -4.99 -25.14 29.94
N ARG A 129 -5.68 -24.00 29.87
CA ARG A 129 -6.27 -23.48 28.63
C ARG A 129 -5.40 -22.36 28.08
N ILE A 130 -5.35 -22.27 26.77
CA ILE A 130 -4.79 -21.12 26.06
C ILE A 130 -5.91 -20.35 25.37
N TYR A 131 -5.72 -19.05 25.21
CA TYR A 131 -6.57 -18.20 24.41
C TYR A 131 -5.87 -17.85 23.09
N ARG A 132 -6.52 -18.19 21.97
CA ARG A 132 -6.08 -17.82 20.62
C ARG A 132 -6.58 -16.41 20.33
N THR A 133 -5.65 -15.44 20.34
CA THR A 133 -6.01 -14.03 20.18
C THR A 133 -6.54 -13.73 18.78
N GLY A 134 -6.05 -14.45 17.76
CA GLY A 134 -6.23 -14.08 16.36
C GLY A 134 -5.31 -12.95 15.89
N ASP A 135 -4.39 -12.49 16.73
CA ASP A 135 -3.32 -11.57 16.36
C ASP A 135 -2.11 -12.35 15.87
N LEU A 136 -1.38 -11.78 14.90
CA LEU A 136 -0.10 -12.28 14.44
C LEU A 136 1.03 -11.49 15.10
N GLY A 137 2.14 -12.15 15.34
CA GLY A 137 3.33 -11.52 15.89
C GLY A 137 4.61 -12.27 15.58
N ARG A 138 5.72 -11.62 15.92
CA ARG A 138 7.06 -12.18 15.83
C ARG A 138 7.84 -11.83 17.10
N LEU A 139 8.52 -12.82 17.66
CA LEU A 139 9.45 -12.60 18.77
C LEU A 139 10.83 -12.25 18.23
N LEU A 140 11.39 -11.15 18.71
CA LEU A 140 12.78 -10.80 18.47
C LEU A 140 13.70 -11.68 19.35
N PRO A 141 15.01 -11.76 19.03
CA PRO A 141 15.96 -12.56 19.79
C PRO A 141 16.05 -12.20 21.29
N ASP A 142 15.72 -10.97 21.66
CA ASP A 142 15.69 -10.48 23.04
C ASP A 142 14.37 -10.79 23.78
N GLY A 143 13.41 -11.46 23.12
CA GLY A 143 12.10 -11.79 23.67
C GLY A 143 11.05 -10.68 23.54
N CYS A 144 11.39 -9.54 22.92
CA CYS A 144 10.43 -8.49 22.60
C CYS A 144 9.45 -8.98 21.52
N LEU A 145 8.15 -8.84 21.77
CA LEU A 145 7.11 -9.19 20.81
C LEU A 145 6.79 -7.99 19.92
N VAL A 146 6.84 -8.20 18.61
CA VAL A 146 6.27 -7.29 17.61
C VAL A 146 4.90 -7.81 17.20
N HIS A 147 3.87 -6.97 17.33
CA HIS A 147 2.52 -7.26 16.83
C HIS A 147 2.45 -6.91 15.34
N LEU A 148 1.91 -7.82 14.54
CA LEU A 148 1.87 -7.72 13.07
C LEU A 148 0.44 -7.64 12.53
N GLY A 149 -0.54 -7.33 13.38
CA GLY A 149 -1.94 -7.21 12.97
C GLY A 149 -2.79 -8.45 13.27
N ARG A 150 -3.97 -8.48 12.64
CA ARG A 150 -4.98 -9.54 12.81
C ARG A 150 -4.83 -10.58 11.70
N LYS A 151 -4.89 -11.87 12.05
CA LYS A 151 -4.99 -12.96 11.07
C LYS A 151 -6.22 -12.83 10.17
N ASP A 152 -7.30 -12.23 10.68
CA ASP A 152 -8.56 -12.07 9.93
C ASP A 152 -8.49 -10.93 8.90
N PHE A 153 -7.47 -10.06 8.97
CA PHE A 153 -7.21 -9.01 7.97
C PHE A 153 -6.17 -9.43 6.94
N GLN A 154 -5.68 -10.64 7.04
CA GLN A 154 -4.86 -11.24 6.04
C GLN A 154 -5.63 -11.39 4.73
N VAL A 155 -4.99 -10.99 3.65
CA VAL A 155 -5.59 -11.03 2.32
C VAL A 155 -4.81 -11.99 1.44
N LYS A 156 -5.49 -12.53 0.42
CA LYS A 156 -4.84 -13.27 -0.65
C LYS A 156 -4.74 -12.36 -1.85
N VAL A 157 -3.52 -12.08 -2.30
CA VAL A 157 -3.28 -11.25 -3.48
C VAL A 157 -2.49 -12.07 -4.47
N ARG A 158 -3.09 -12.38 -5.62
CA ARG A 158 -2.42 -13.15 -6.69
C ARG A 158 -1.86 -14.50 -6.22
N GLY A 159 -2.54 -15.15 -5.29
CA GLY A 159 -2.13 -16.42 -4.69
C GLY A 159 -1.13 -16.31 -3.53
N TYR A 160 -0.63 -15.12 -3.24
CA TYR A 160 0.21 -14.87 -2.07
C TYR A 160 -0.63 -14.51 -0.86
N ARG A 161 -0.23 -15.02 0.30
CA ARG A 161 -0.75 -14.61 1.60
C ARG A 161 -0.02 -13.33 2.01
N VAL A 162 -0.78 -12.25 2.22
CA VAL A 162 -0.22 -10.93 2.51
C VAL A 162 -0.80 -10.43 3.83
N GLU A 163 0.09 -10.03 4.74
CA GLU A 163 -0.27 -9.35 5.98
C GLU A 163 -0.27 -7.84 5.73
N THR A 164 -1.46 -7.24 5.63
CA THR A 164 -1.56 -5.80 5.28
C THR A 164 -0.90 -4.88 6.30
N ALA A 165 -0.89 -5.29 7.56
CA ALA A 165 -0.21 -4.55 8.64
C ALA A 165 1.31 -4.48 8.44
N GLU A 166 1.96 -5.45 7.79
CA GLU A 166 3.39 -5.34 7.47
C GLU A 166 3.66 -4.20 6.48
N ILE A 167 2.76 -4.03 5.50
CA ILE A 167 2.83 -2.95 4.52
C ILE A 167 2.50 -1.60 5.19
N GLU A 168 1.49 -1.56 6.06
CA GLU A 168 1.14 -0.38 6.85
C GLU A 168 2.34 0.08 7.69
N LEU A 169 3.00 -0.85 8.41
CA LEU A 169 4.19 -0.56 9.22
C LEU A 169 5.35 -0.05 8.36
N ALA A 170 5.60 -0.69 7.21
CA ALA A 170 6.63 -0.22 6.29
C ALA A 170 6.31 1.20 5.79
N LEU A 171 5.06 1.50 5.45
CA LEU A 171 4.66 2.85 5.03
C LEU A 171 4.87 3.90 6.12
N LEU A 172 4.60 3.55 7.39
CA LEU A 172 4.81 4.45 8.52
C LEU A 172 6.29 4.78 8.76
N ASP A 173 7.23 3.94 8.28
CA ASP A 173 8.67 4.24 8.31
C ASP A 173 9.10 5.30 7.28
N HIS A 174 8.22 5.70 6.35
CA HIS A 174 8.47 6.79 5.42
C HIS A 174 8.19 8.15 6.10
N GLU A 175 9.19 9.05 6.18
CA GLU A 175 9.11 10.32 6.92
C GLU A 175 7.91 11.23 6.57
N ALA A 176 7.44 11.14 5.33
CA ALA A 176 6.32 11.93 4.83
C ALA A 176 4.93 11.33 5.11
N ILE A 177 4.84 10.14 5.73
CA ILE A 177 3.58 9.44 6.01
C ILE A 177 3.30 9.47 7.51
N GLN A 178 2.12 9.95 7.89
CA GLN A 178 1.65 10.01 9.27
C GLN A 178 0.83 8.77 9.66
N GLU A 179 -0.10 8.38 8.80
CA GLU A 179 -0.99 7.24 9.02
C GLU A 179 -1.12 6.45 7.72
N ALA A 180 -1.27 5.13 7.83
CA ALA A 180 -1.44 4.25 6.69
C ALA A 180 -2.46 3.14 7.00
N ALA A 181 -3.28 2.80 6.01
CA ALA A 181 -4.16 1.64 6.02
C ALA A 181 -4.04 0.91 4.69
N VAL A 182 -3.98 -0.42 4.69
CA VAL A 182 -3.88 -1.21 3.47
C VAL A 182 -5.01 -2.22 3.40
N VAL A 183 -5.68 -2.26 2.25
CA VAL A 183 -6.75 -3.22 1.96
C VAL A 183 -6.51 -3.90 0.61
N ALA A 184 -7.03 -5.12 0.46
CA ALA A 184 -7.13 -5.75 -0.86
C ALA A 184 -8.45 -5.38 -1.52
N GLN A 185 -8.41 -5.16 -2.83
CA GLN A 185 -9.58 -5.10 -3.68
C GLN A 185 -9.60 -6.34 -4.58
N ASP A 186 -10.71 -7.07 -4.50
CA ASP A 186 -11.05 -8.24 -5.32
C ASP A 186 -9.97 -9.33 -5.39
N ASP A 187 -9.19 -9.54 -4.30
CA ASP A 187 -8.07 -10.49 -4.22
C ASP A 187 -6.96 -10.32 -5.30
N VAL A 188 -6.99 -9.20 -6.03
CA VAL A 188 -6.12 -8.96 -7.21
C VAL A 188 -5.14 -7.82 -6.97
N ARG A 189 -5.56 -6.77 -6.25
CA ARG A 189 -4.74 -5.57 -6.04
C ARG A 189 -4.80 -5.05 -4.59
N LEU A 190 -3.70 -4.47 -4.16
CA LEU A 190 -3.59 -3.78 -2.87
C LEU A 190 -3.77 -2.28 -3.09
N ILE A 191 -4.56 -1.65 -2.21
CA ILE A 191 -4.73 -0.20 -2.12
C ILE A 191 -4.19 0.25 -0.77
N ALA A 192 -3.31 1.24 -0.79
CA ALA A 192 -2.85 1.95 0.40
C ALA A 192 -3.59 3.28 0.52
N TYR A 193 -4.17 3.53 1.68
CA TYR A 193 -4.67 4.84 2.08
C TYR A 193 -3.62 5.48 2.98
N VAL A 194 -3.19 6.67 2.64
CA VAL A 194 -2.10 7.36 3.35
C VAL A 194 -2.53 8.76 3.77
N VAL A 195 -2.19 9.13 5.00
CA VAL A 195 -2.31 10.50 5.50
C VAL A 195 -0.90 11.07 5.54
N PRO A 196 -0.58 12.09 4.72
CA PRO A 196 0.76 12.64 4.68
C PRO A 196 1.00 13.54 5.89
N THR A 197 2.26 13.64 6.34
CA THR A 197 2.63 14.59 7.40
C THR A 197 2.51 16.05 6.95
N ARG A 198 2.65 16.31 5.64
CA ARG A 198 2.46 17.61 5.00
C ARG A 198 2.09 17.46 3.53
N LEU A 199 1.38 18.44 2.98
CA LEU A 199 1.16 18.53 1.54
C LEU A 199 2.28 19.30 0.83
N PRO A 200 2.61 18.95 -0.43
CA PRO A 200 2.04 17.84 -1.22
C PRO A 200 2.51 16.47 -0.71
N ALA A 201 1.64 15.46 -0.83
CA ALA A 201 1.98 14.07 -0.50
C ALA A 201 3.05 13.51 -1.45
N PRO A 202 3.84 12.50 -1.02
CA PRO A 202 4.73 11.77 -1.93
C PRO A 202 3.94 11.16 -3.08
N SER A 203 4.54 11.12 -4.27
CA SER A 203 3.92 10.44 -5.42
C SER A 203 3.84 8.94 -5.18
N ALA A 204 2.92 8.28 -5.90
CA ALA A 204 2.80 6.82 -5.84
C ALA A 204 4.12 6.12 -6.21
N SER A 205 4.85 6.64 -7.21
CA SER A 205 6.16 6.07 -7.59
C SER A 205 7.21 6.14 -6.47
N VAL A 206 7.26 7.23 -5.70
CA VAL A 206 8.16 7.38 -4.55
C VAL A 206 7.83 6.35 -3.48
N LEU A 207 6.55 6.20 -3.11
CA LEU A 207 6.13 5.24 -2.09
C LEU A 207 6.36 3.80 -2.54
N GLN A 208 6.06 3.46 -3.80
CA GLN A 208 6.36 2.14 -4.35
C GLN A 208 7.85 1.84 -4.34
N GLY A 209 8.70 2.80 -4.73
CA GLY A 209 10.16 2.66 -4.69
C GLY A 209 10.65 2.36 -3.27
N PHE A 210 10.18 3.14 -2.30
CA PHE A 210 10.51 2.97 -0.89
C PHE A 210 10.09 1.59 -0.34
N LEU A 211 8.90 1.10 -0.72
CA LEU A 211 8.42 -0.22 -0.29
C LEU A 211 9.18 -1.37 -0.95
N ARG A 212 9.58 -1.26 -2.22
CA ARG A 212 10.34 -2.31 -2.92
C ARG A 212 11.71 -2.59 -2.31
N GLU A 213 12.31 -1.61 -1.62
CA GLU A 213 13.56 -1.82 -0.89
C GLU A 213 13.40 -2.68 0.36
N ARG A 214 12.16 -2.85 0.86
CA ARG A 214 11.85 -3.44 2.17
C ARG A 214 10.96 -4.68 2.09
N LEU A 215 10.11 -4.75 1.06
CA LEU A 215 9.08 -5.76 0.91
C LEU A 215 9.19 -6.46 -0.45
N PRO A 216 8.78 -7.73 -0.55
CA PRO A 216 8.61 -8.41 -1.83
C PRO A 216 7.64 -7.66 -2.77
N ASP A 217 7.87 -7.74 -4.08
CA ASP A 217 7.07 -7.04 -5.10
C ASP A 217 5.56 -7.26 -5.01
N TYR A 218 5.12 -8.45 -4.59
CA TYR A 218 3.69 -8.78 -4.49
C TYR A 218 2.98 -8.10 -3.29
N MET A 219 3.74 -7.55 -2.34
CA MET A 219 3.22 -6.78 -1.21
C MET A 219 3.14 -5.28 -1.48
N VAL A 220 3.71 -4.80 -2.60
CA VAL A 220 3.73 -3.36 -2.92
C VAL A 220 2.37 -2.93 -3.48
N PRO A 221 1.67 -1.98 -2.84
CA PRO A 221 0.39 -1.48 -3.33
C PRO A 221 0.49 -0.86 -4.72
N ALA A 222 -0.53 -1.11 -5.54
CA ALA A 222 -0.65 -0.52 -6.87
C ALA A 222 -1.20 0.91 -6.77
N THR A 223 -2.15 1.12 -5.87
CA THR A 223 -2.90 2.37 -5.74
C THR A 223 -2.62 3.00 -4.39
N PHE A 224 -2.38 4.31 -4.39
CA PHE A 224 -2.21 5.12 -3.19
C PHE A 224 -3.27 6.22 -3.18
N VAL A 225 -4.13 6.19 -2.16
CA VAL A 225 -5.19 7.19 -1.95
C VAL A 225 -4.75 8.10 -0.82
N VAL A 226 -4.63 9.39 -1.10
CA VAL A 226 -4.28 10.40 -0.10
C VAL A 226 -5.54 10.85 0.62
N LEU A 227 -5.55 10.78 1.95
CA LEU A 227 -6.66 11.21 2.81
C LEU A 227 -6.18 12.30 3.79
N ASP A 228 -7.10 13.15 4.22
CA ASP A 228 -6.85 14.12 5.30
C ASP A 228 -6.74 13.42 6.68
N ALA A 229 -7.51 12.35 6.88
CA ALA A 229 -7.49 11.51 8.07
C ALA A 229 -8.06 10.12 7.76
N LEU A 230 -7.61 9.09 8.49
CA LEU A 230 -8.23 7.77 8.40
C LEU A 230 -9.58 7.74 9.13
N PRO A 231 -10.59 7.03 8.60
CA PRO A 231 -11.86 6.87 9.28
C PRO A 231 -11.69 6.06 10.57
N LEU A 232 -12.32 6.51 11.64
CA LEU A 232 -12.29 5.85 12.96
C LEU A 232 -13.69 5.40 13.39
N THR A 233 -13.74 4.26 14.07
CA THR A 233 -14.90 3.77 14.82
C THR A 233 -15.19 4.67 16.02
N PRO A 234 -16.37 4.56 16.66
CA PRO A 234 -16.68 5.30 17.90
C PRO A 234 -15.70 5.06 19.05
N ASN A 235 -14.99 3.92 19.04
CA ASN A 235 -13.97 3.58 20.04
C ASN A 235 -12.57 4.10 19.68
N GLY A 236 -12.45 4.94 18.64
CA GLY A 236 -11.18 5.53 18.21
C GLY A 236 -10.28 4.60 17.40
N LYS A 237 -10.73 3.38 17.10
CA LYS A 237 -9.98 2.43 16.26
C LYS A 237 -10.22 2.67 14.77
N MET A 238 -9.27 2.30 13.91
CA MET A 238 -9.44 2.41 12.45
C MET A 238 -10.67 1.64 11.92
N ASP A 239 -11.55 2.32 11.17
CA ASP A 239 -12.70 1.73 10.48
C ASP A 239 -12.39 1.45 9.00
N ARG A 240 -11.81 0.29 8.73
CA ARG A 240 -11.47 -0.14 7.36
C ARG A 240 -12.67 -0.26 6.42
N ARG A 241 -13.90 -0.40 6.95
CA ARG A 241 -15.11 -0.51 6.12
C ARG A 241 -15.61 0.84 5.65
N ALA A 242 -15.20 1.91 6.33
CA ALA A 242 -15.53 3.29 5.98
C ALA A 242 -14.47 3.94 5.07
N LEU A 243 -13.44 3.19 4.64
CA LEU A 243 -12.46 3.70 3.67
C LEU A 243 -13.17 3.98 2.33
N PRO A 244 -12.95 5.16 1.72
CA PRO A 244 -13.59 5.52 0.47
C PRO A 244 -13.06 4.63 -0.66
N ALA A 245 -13.89 4.35 -1.67
CA ALA A 245 -13.38 3.74 -2.89
C ALA A 245 -12.31 4.66 -3.54
N PRO A 246 -11.28 4.10 -4.20
CA PRO A 246 -10.33 4.91 -4.96
C PRO A 246 -11.05 5.78 -5.99
N ASP A 247 -10.69 7.06 -6.03
CA ASP A 247 -11.20 7.98 -7.05
C ASP A 247 -10.65 7.57 -8.43
N ARG A 248 -11.52 7.64 -9.44
CA ARG A 248 -11.17 7.40 -10.85
C ARG A 248 -10.66 8.66 -11.52
N SER A 249 -10.70 9.82 -10.85
CA SER A 249 -10.15 11.06 -11.37
C SER A 249 -8.62 10.99 -11.53
N ARG A 250 -8.06 11.86 -12.40
CA ARG A 250 -6.62 12.00 -12.55
C ARG A 250 -6.02 12.45 -11.21
N PRO A 251 -5.03 11.73 -10.64
CA PRO A 251 -4.39 12.15 -9.40
C PRO A 251 -3.73 13.53 -9.56
N THR A 252 -3.50 14.20 -8.43
CA THR A 252 -2.75 15.48 -8.45
C THR A 252 -1.28 15.18 -8.73
N LEU A 253 -0.87 15.42 -9.98
CA LEU A 253 0.49 15.24 -10.45
C LEU A 253 1.21 16.58 -10.60
N ALA A 254 2.54 16.57 -10.50
CA ALA A 254 3.36 17.77 -10.70
C ALA A 254 3.23 18.35 -12.12
N GLN A 255 3.00 17.48 -13.11
CA GLN A 255 2.81 17.85 -14.50
C GLN A 255 1.36 18.35 -14.70
N PRO A 256 1.13 19.45 -15.44
CA PRO A 256 -0.23 19.83 -15.83
C PRO A 256 -0.82 18.78 -16.78
N TYR A 257 -2.16 18.67 -16.80
CA TYR A 257 -2.85 17.84 -17.77
C TYR A 257 -2.61 18.36 -19.20
N VAL A 258 -2.26 17.45 -20.10
CA VAL A 258 -2.14 17.72 -21.54
C VAL A 258 -2.94 16.64 -22.28
N ALA A 259 -3.93 17.07 -23.06
CA ALA A 259 -4.79 16.19 -23.84
C ALA A 259 -4.03 15.47 -24.97
N PRO A 260 -4.48 14.28 -25.41
CA PRO A 260 -3.92 13.62 -26.58
C PRO A 260 -4.00 14.49 -27.83
N ARG A 261 -2.90 14.53 -28.57
CA ARG A 261 -2.69 15.38 -29.76
C ARG A 261 -2.76 14.58 -31.06
N THR A 262 -2.48 13.27 -30.98
CA THR A 262 -2.46 12.36 -32.14
C THR A 262 -3.44 11.20 -31.96
N PRO A 263 -3.86 10.53 -33.05
CA PRO A 263 -4.69 9.32 -32.95
C PRO A 263 -4.06 8.20 -32.13
N ILE A 264 -2.73 8.04 -32.21
CA ILE A 264 -1.99 7.03 -31.42
C ILE A 264 -2.03 7.41 -29.93
N GLU A 265 -1.80 8.68 -29.58
CA GLU A 265 -1.92 9.15 -28.20
C GLU A 265 -3.34 8.95 -27.67
N ALA A 266 -4.38 9.25 -28.46
CA ALA A 266 -5.77 9.10 -28.06
C ALA A 266 -6.14 7.63 -27.75
N GLU A 267 -5.69 6.69 -28.59
CA GLU A 267 -5.95 5.26 -28.37
C GLU A 267 -5.14 4.70 -27.21
N LEU A 268 -3.88 5.14 -27.02
CA LEU A 268 -3.10 4.80 -25.83
C LEU A 268 -3.73 5.31 -24.54
N VAL A 269 -4.20 6.57 -24.52
CA VAL A 269 -4.95 7.13 -23.39
C VAL A 269 -6.17 6.26 -23.08
N ARG A 270 -6.93 5.83 -24.10
CA ARG A 270 -8.09 4.96 -23.94
C ARG A 270 -7.71 3.60 -23.32
N ILE A 271 -6.64 2.97 -23.81
CA ILE A 271 -6.14 1.69 -23.29
C ILE A 271 -5.70 1.83 -21.83
N TRP A 272 -4.98 2.90 -21.51
CA TRP A 272 -4.50 3.16 -20.15
C TRP A 272 -5.65 3.46 -19.20
N ALA A 273 -6.60 4.31 -19.60
CA ALA A 273 -7.78 4.67 -18.82
C ALA A 273 -8.59 3.42 -18.42
N GLU A 274 -8.78 2.50 -19.36
CA GLU A 274 -9.49 1.24 -19.11
C GLU A 274 -8.74 0.31 -18.14
N LEU A 275 -7.41 0.20 -18.27
CA LEU A 275 -6.61 -0.74 -17.46
C LEU A 275 -6.27 -0.20 -16.07
N LEU A 276 -6.10 1.11 -15.94
CA LEU A 276 -5.82 1.80 -14.67
C LEU A 276 -7.10 2.23 -13.96
N ASP A 277 -8.26 2.08 -14.61
CA ASP A 277 -9.58 2.47 -14.11
C ASP A 277 -9.68 3.97 -13.81
N LEU A 278 -9.14 4.80 -14.71
CA LEU A 278 -9.10 6.26 -14.60
C LEU A 278 -9.95 6.93 -15.70
N GLU A 279 -10.62 8.02 -15.36
CA GLU A 279 -11.44 8.81 -16.28
C GLU A 279 -10.60 9.74 -17.17
N LEU A 280 -9.46 10.21 -16.66
CA LEU A 280 -8.63 11.19 -17.33
C LEU A 280 -7.15 10.85 -17.18
N ILE A 281 -6.42 10.81 -18.30
CA ILE A 281 -4.98 10.59 -18.37
C ILE A 281 -4.37 11.61 -19.32
N GLY A 282 -3.41 12.38 -18.84
CA GLY A 282 -2.60 13.30 -19.63
C GLY A 282 -1.47 12.58 -20.36
N VAL A 283 -1.06 13.10 -21.51
CA VAL A 283 -0.04 12.42 -22.33
C VAL A 283 1.35 12.36 -21.71
N HIS A 284 1.60 13.20 -20.70
CA HIS A 284 2.86 13.26 -19.95
C HIS A 284 2.75 12.66 -18.54
N ASP A 285 1.62 12.03 -18.23
CA ASP A 285 1.44 11.36 -16.94
C ASP A 285 2.30 10.11 -16.91
N SER A 286 3.08 9.97 -15.85
CA SER A 286 3.88 8.79 -15.58
C SER A 286 2.98 7.61 -15.27
N PHE A 287 3.17 6.50 -15.98
CA PHE A 287 2.43 5.25 -15.73
C PHE A 287 2.45 4.83 -14.26
N LEU A 288 3.60 4.94 -13.60
CA LEU A 288 3.76 4.54 -12.21
C LEU A 288 3.05 5.51 -11.26
N ASP A 289 3.02 6.80 -11.57
CA ASP A 289 2.31 7.79 -10.76
C ASP A 289 0.79 7.67 -10.89
N LEU A 290 0.30 7.07 -11.98
CA LEU A 290 -1.10 6.69 -12.16
C LEU A 290 -1.45 5.33 -11.51
N GLY A 291 -0.53 4.71 -10.76
CA GLY A 291 -0.74 3.42 -10.12
C GLY A 291 -0.46 2.20 -11.01
N GLY A 292 0.25 2.41 -12.13
CA GLY A 292 0.70 1.35 -13.02
C GLY A 292 1.67 0.38 -12.35
N HIS A 293 1.61 -0.89 -12.76
CA HIS A 293 2.47 -1.97 -12.27
C HIS A 293 2.77 -2.98 -13.39
N SER A 294 3.66 -3.96 -13.13
CA SER A 294 4.14 -4.90 -14.16
C SER A 294 3.01 -5.65 -14.89
N LEU A 295 1.97 -6.10 -14.18
CA LEU A 295 0.83 -6.78 -14.82
C LEU A 295 0.03 -5.84 -15.75
N SER A 296 -0.30 -4.61 -15.35
CA SER A 296 -0.98 -3.66 -16.24
C SER A 296 -0.06 -3.21 -17.38
N ALA A 297 1.24 -3.08 -17.16
CA ALA A 297 2.23 -2.82 -18.22
C ALA A 297 2.24 -3.94 -19.26
N MET A 298 2.26 -5.21 -18.84
CA MET A 298 2.20 -6.36 -19.75
C MET A 298 0.88 -6.39 -20.55
N GLN A 299 -0.24 -6.03 -19.91
CA GLN A 299 -1.53 -5.92 -20.59
C GLN A 299 -1.54 -4.78 -21.62
N ILE A 300 -0.93 -3.64 -21.30
CA ILE A 300 -0.74 -2.52 -22.25
C ILE A 300 0.09 -2.99 -23.44
N ILE A 301 1.25 -3.63 -23.22
CA ILE A 301 2.12 -4.12 -24.30
C ILE A 301 1.37 -5.08 -25.22
N ALA A 302 0.63 -6.03 -24.63
CA ALA A 302 -0.15 -6.99 -25.41
C ALA A 302 -1.24 -6.30 -26.26
N ARG A 303 -1.89 -5.26 -25.74
CA ARG A 303 -2.87 -4.47 -26.51
C ARG A 303 -2.20 -3.64 -27.59
N VAL A 304 -1.06 -3.01 -27.31
CA VAL A 304 -0.27 -2.26 -28.30
C VAL A 304 0.14 -3.17 -29.46
N HIS A 305 0.68 -4.34 -29.17
CA HIS A 305 1.06 -5.32 -30.19
C HIS A 305 -0.15 -5.72 -31.04
N ARG A 306 -1.32 -5.97 -30.45
CA ARG A 306 -2.53 -6.32 -31.22
C ARG A 306 -3.03 -5.18 -32.12
N THR A 307 -2.92 -3.94 -31.68
CA THR A 307 -3.45 -2.79 -32.43
C THR A 307 -2.50 -2.34 -33.54
N TRP A 308 -1.20 -2.27 -33.25
CA TRP A 308 -0.21 -1.69 -34.17
C TRP A 308 0.87 -2.66 -34.65
N HIS A 309 0.87 -3.92 -34.20
CA HIS A 309 1.90 -4.92 -34.52
C HIS A 309 3.32 -4.46 -34.12
N VAL A 310 3.41 -3.63 -33.06
CA VAL A 310 4.65 -3.12 -32.51
C VAL A 310 5.00 -3.86 -31.23
N ASP A 311 6.18 -4.47 -31.20
CA ASP A 311 6.77 -5.03 -29.98
C ASP A 311 7.47 -3.94 -29.16
N ILE A 312 6.89 -3.61 -28.01
CA ILE A 312 7.49 -2.67 -27.05
C ILE A 312 8.14 -3.47 -25.92
N PRO A 313 9.48 -3.35 -25.70
CA PRO A 313 10.14 -3.99 -24.58
C PRO A 313 9.59 -3.47 -23.24
N LEU A 314 9.35 -4.37 -22.27
CA LEU A 314 8.82 -3.99 -20.94
C LEU A 314 9.65 -2.91 -20.25
N ARG A 315 10.98 -2.89 -20.44
CA ARG A 315 11.84 -1.85 -19.87
C ARG A 315 11.43 -0.43 -20.27
N VAL A 316 10.91 -0.25 -21.48
CA VAL A 316 10.43 1.06 -21.97
C VAL A 316 9.24 1.54 -21.13
N LEU A 317 8.43 0.60 -20.62
CA LEU A 317 7.32 0.86 -19.71
C LEU A 317 7.70 0.93 -18.22
N LEU A 318 8.93 0.57 -17.84
CA LEU A 318 9.39 0.64 -16.45
C LEU A 318 10.28 1.85 -16.18
N GLU A 319 10.90 2.42 -17.22
CA GLU A 319 11.72 3.65 -17.17
C GLU A 319 10.86 4.94 -17.25
N ALA A 320 9.73 4.97 -16.53
CA ALA A 320 8.74 6.08 -16.50
C ALA A 320 8.11 6.41 -17.88
N PRO A 321 7.40 5.46 -18.51
CA PRO A 321 6.69 5.72 -19.75
C PRO A 321 5.58 6.73 -19.52
N THR A 322 5.44 7.60 -20.50
CA THR A 322 4.27 8.45 -20.66
C THR A 322 3.57 7.99 -21.93
N VAL A 323 2.30 8.35 -22.11
CA VAL A 323 1.62 8.07 -23.39
C VAL A 323 2.39 8.71 -24.55
N ALA A 324 2.93 9.92 -24.37
CA ALA A 324 3.73 10.60 -25.38
C ALA A 324 4.99 9.81 -25.78
N SER A 325 5.73 9.25 -24.81
CA SER A 325 6.93 8.47 -25.13
C SER A 325 6.60 7.15 -25.83
N MET A 326 5.52 6.48 -25.43
CA MET A 326 5.03 5.28 -26.13
C MET A 326 4.55 5.59 -27.55
N ALA A 327 3.79 6.68 -27.73
CA ALA A 327 3.30 7.10 -29.03
C ALA A 327 4.47 7.39 -29.99
N LEU A 328 5.56 7.98 -29.50
CA LEU A 328 6.76 8.22 -30.29
C LEU A 328 7.40 6.92 -30.77
N VAL A 329 7.56 5.92 -29.90
CA VAL A 329 8.12 4.61 -30.26
C VAL A 329 7.25 3.91 -31.31
N ILE A 330 5.93 3.91 -31.13
CA ILE A 330 4.98 3.33 -32.09
C ILE A 330 5.08 4.06 -33.43
N THR A 331 5.10 5.39 -33.42
CA THR A 331 5.18 6.21 -34.64
C THR A 331 6.47 5.96 -35.41
N GLN A 332 7.61 5.90 -34.71
CA GLN A 332 8.91 5.60 -35.32
C GLN A 332 8.94 4.21 -35.94
N HIS A 333 8.36 3.21 -35.25
CA HIS A 333 8.27 1.86 -35.76
C HIS A 333 7.35 1.77 -37.00
N LEU A 334 6.21 2.44 -36.98
CA LEU A 334 5.30 2.48 -38.14
C LEU A 334 5.95 3.21 -39.32
N ALA A 335 6.66 4.31 -39.07
CA ALA A 335 7.36 5.07 -40.11
C ALA A 335 8.53 4.28 -40.73
N SER A 336 9.23 3.43 -39.96
CA SER A 336 10.29 2.56 -40.49
C SER A 336 9.75 1.34 -41.26
N HIS A 337 8.46 1.04 -41.14
CA HIS A 337 7.76 -0.05 -41.86
C HIS A 337 6.84 0.45 -42.98
N ILE A 338 6.81 1.77 -43.26
CA ILE A 338 6.38 2.23 -44.57
C ILE A 338 7.47 1.77 -45.53
N ASP A 339 7.25 0.60 -46.13
CA ASP A 339 8.18 -0.05 -47.04
C ASP A 339 8.63 0.94 -48.12
N ALA A 340 9.92 0.89 -48.47
CA ALA A 340 10.45 1.55 -49.66
C ALA A 340 9.59 1.21 -50.91
N VAL A 341 8.94 0.05 -50.92
CA VAL A 341 8.01 -0.43 -51.95
C VAL A 341 6.68 0.35 -51.97
N GLU A 342 6.18 0.82 -50.83
CA GLU A 342 4.93 1.59 -50.73
C GLU A 342 5.18 3.08 -51.05
N LEU A 343 6.36 3.58 -50.66
CA LEU A 343 6.85 4.89 -51.11
C LEU A 343 7.06 4.90 -52.63
N GLU A 344 7.67 3.86 -53.20
CA GLU A 344 7.89 3.71 -54.65
C GLU A 344 6.56 3.52 -55.40
N ARG A 345 5.58 2.80 -54.83
CA ARG A 345 4.20 2.73 -55.36
C ARG A 345 3.48 4.07 -55.34
N LEU A 346 3.60 4.84 -54.26
CA LEU A 346 2.98 6.17 -54.14
C LEU A 346 3.66 7.18 -55.06
N LEU A 347 4.99 7.12 -55.22
CA LEU A 347 5.74 7.89 -56.20
C LEU A 347 5.34 7.55 -57.64
N LEU A 348 5.23 6.27 -57.99
CA LEU A 348 4.73 5.80 -59.29
C LEU A 348 3.27 6.21 -59.56
N ALA A 349 2.42 6.24 -58.52
CA ALA A 349 1.04 6.70 -58.63
C ALA A 349 0.94 8.22 -58.85
N VAL A 350 1.90 9.00 -58.33
CA VAL A 350 1.98 10.45 -58.55
C VAL A 350 2.57 10.78 -59.93
N GLU A 351 3.52 9.98 -60.45
CA GLU A 351 4.04 10.12 -61.82
C GLU A 351 3.05 9.69 -62.91
N ALA A 352 2.06 8.85 -62.57
CA ALA A 352 1.01 8.40 -63.49
C ALA A 352 -0.18 9.39 -63.61
N LEU A 353 -0.19 10.49 -62.86
CA LEU A 353 -1.17 11.55 -63.03
C LEU A 353 -0.88 12.31 -64.32
N PRO A 354 -1.84 12.42 -65.27
CA PRO A 354 -1.63 13.18 -66.49
C PRO A 354 -1.35 14.64 -66.12
N LEU A 355 -0.23 15.18 -66.64
CA LEU A 355 0.05 16.61 -66.57
C LEU A 355 -1.17 17.37 -67.10
N PRO A 356 -1.65 18.43 -66.40
CA PRO A 356 -2.77 19.20 -66.89
C PRO A 356 -2.43 19.75 -68.27
N ALA A 357 -3.31 19.49 -69.24
CA ALA A 357 -3.15 19.97 -70.60
C ALA A 357 -2.92 21.48 -70.57
N SER A 358 -1.80 21.91 -71.16
CA SER A 358 -1.42 23.30 -71.35
C SER A 358 -2.57 24.03 -72.02
N THR A 359 -3.30 24.84 -71.26
CA THR A 359 -4.33 25.71 -71.81
C THR A 359 -3.59 26.87 -72.47
N GLU A 360 -3.61 26.92 -73.81
CA GLU A 360 -3.11 28.05 -74.59
C GLU A 360 -3.74 29.34 -74.09
N VAL A 361 -2.91 30.21 -73.54
CA VAL A 361 -3.24 31.62 -73.33
C VAL A 361 -3.12 32.31 -74.69
N THR A 362 -4.20 32.30 -75.47
CA THR A 362 -4.33 33.26 -76.58
C THR A 362 -4.95 34.53 -76.03
N ALA A 363 -4.12 35.57 -75.96
CA ALA A 363 -4.49 36.93 -75.64
C ALA A 363 -5.46 37.51 -76.67
N MET A 364 -6.50 38.21 -76.20
CA MET A 364 -7.05 39.38 -76.87
C MET A 364 -7.58 40.37 -75.82
N LEU A 365 -6.77 41.40 -75.56
CA LEU A 365 -7.22 42.78 -75.40
C LEU A 365 -7.14 43.42 -76.81
N PRO A 366 -7.93 44.47 -77.14
CA PRO A 366 -8.36 45.56 -76.26
C PRO A 366 -9.85 45.61 -75.93
#